data_AF-N9DF23-F1
#
_entry.id   AF-N9DF23-F1
#
_cell.length_a   1.000
_cell.length_b   1.000
_cell.length_c   1.000
_cell.angle_alpha   90.00
_cell.angle_beta   90.00
_cell.angle_gamma   90.00
#
_symmetry.space_group_name_H-M   'P 1'
#
loop_
_entity.id
_entity.type
_entity.pdbx_description
1 polymer ?
#
loop_
_entity_poly.entity_id
_entity_poly.type
_entity_poly.pdbx_seq_one_letter_code
_entity_poly.pdbx_strand_id
1 'polypeptide(L)'
;MNNYFSPKFSVSEEVRSTAVALIKEFNIDRTFDLALFLNVNPNLNDQDAVLAWVNHFSKIQHNLNDFNQVRRHFMKNFPKIMFANLSE
;
A
#
# COMPACT_ATOMS: atom_id res chain seq x y z
N MET A 1 -4.39 -15.30 -13.28
CA MET A 1 -4.53 -13.97 -12.66
C MET A 1 -4.22 -14.12 -11.18
N ASN A 2 -3.17 -13.44 -10.70
CA ASN A 2 -2.90 -13.38 -9.27
C ASN A 2 -3.92 -12.42 -8.65
N ASN A 3 -4.91 -12.95 -7.93
CA ASN A 3 -5.94 -12.15 -7.29
C ASN A 3 -5.39 -11.56 -5.99
N TYR A 4 -4.58 -10.50 -6.10
CA TYR A 4 -4.04 -9.74 -4.95
C TYR A 4 -5.11 -8.96 -4.18
N PHE A 5 -6.28 -8.75 -4.78
CA PHE A 5 -7.29 -7.87 -4.21
C PHE A 5 -8.66 -8.53 -4.20
N SER A 6 -9.43 -8.23 -3.17
CA SER A 6 -10.83 -8.58 -3.11
C SER A 6 -11.59 -7.92 -4.28
N PRO A 7 -12.48 -8.63 -5.00
CA PRO A 7 -13.24 -8.09 -6.13
C PRO A 7 -14.19 -6.93 -5.76
N LYS A 8 -14.29 -6.59 -4.47
CA LYS A 8 -15.12 -5.51 -3.93
C LYS A 8 -14.51 -4.11 -4.11
N PHE A 9 -13.23 -4.00 -4.47
CA PHE A 9 -12.56 -2.71 -4.67
C PHE A 9 -12.53 -2.29 -6.15
N SER A 10 -13.44 -1.41 -6.54
CA SER A 10 -13.39 -0.74 -7.84
C SER A 10 -12.42 0.45 -7.76
N VAL A 11 -11.26 0.31 -8.41
CA VAL A 11 -10.20 1.34 -8.49
C VAL A 11 -9.60 1.39 -9.90
N SER A 12 -8.92 2.50 -10.22
CA SER A 12 -8.22 2.64 -11.50
C SER A 12 -7.05 1.66 -11.64
N GLU A 13 -6.65 1.37 -12.88
CA GLU A 13 -5.51 0.47 -13.15
C GLU A 13 -4.19 1.02 -12.62
N GLU A 14 -4.03 2.34 -12.60
CA GLU A 14 -2.88 3.03 -12.01
C GLU A 14 -2.78 2.75 -10.51
N VAL A 15 -3.87 2.95 -9.76
CA VAL A 15 -3.94 2.62 -8.33
C VAL A 15 -3.62 1.15 -8.08
N ARG A 16 -4.20 0.25 -8.90
CA ARG A 16 -3.96 -1.18 -8.80
C ARG A 16 -2.49 -1.53 -9.03
N SER A 17 -1.88 -0.99 -10.07
CA SER A 17 -0.48 -1.23 -10.44
C SER A 17 0.47 -0.72 -9.35
N THR A 18 0.24 0.48 -8.82
CA THR A 18 1.03 1.06 -7.74
C THR A 18 0.92 0.24 -6.45
N ALA A 19 -0.28 -0.22 -6.09
CA ALA A 19 -0.47 -1.09 -4.92
C ALA A 19 0.28 -2.42 -5.07
N VAL A 20 0.22 -3.06 -6.25
CA VAL A 20 0.99 -4.28 -6.53
C VAL A 20 2.49 -4.04 -6.43
N ALA A 21 2.99 -2.89 -6.89
CA ALA A 21 4.40 -2.54 -6.77
C ALA A 21 4.85 -2.43 -5.31
N LEU A 22 4.07 -1.77 -4.45
CA LEU A 22 4.33 -1.70 -3.01
C LEU A 22 4.28 -3.10 -2.35
N ILE A 23 3.25 -3.90 -2.67
CA ILE A 23 3.11 -5.27 -2.13
C ILE A 23 4.34 -6.11 -2.44
N LYS A 24 4.87 -6.01 -3.66
CA LYS A 24 6.10 -6.71 -4.06
C LYS A 24 7.34 -6.16 -3.38
N GLU A 25 7.51 -4.84 -3.36
CA GLU A 25 8.70 -4.19 -2.79
C GLU A 25 8.87 -4.49 -1.30
N PHE A 26 7.77 -4.48 -0.54
CA PHE A 26 7.79 -4.71 0.90
C PHE A 26 7.51 -6.17 1.29
N ASN A 27 7.44 -7.09 0.32
CA ASN A 27 7.11 -8.49 0.51
C ASN A 27 5.88 -8.69 1.42
N ILE A 28 4.76 -8.06 1.05
CA ILE A 28 3.49 -8.08 1.80
C ILE A 28 2.74 -9.38 1.46
N ASP A 29 3.24 -10.48 2.03
CA ASP A 29 2.71 -11.84 1.91
C ASP A 29 2.28 -12.44 3.26
N ARG A 30 2.60 -11.77 4.38
CA ARG A 30 2.27 -12.16 5.75
C ARG A 30 1.28 -11.19 6.39
N THR A 31 0.69 -11.62 7.49
CA THR A 31 -0.15 -10.80 8.38
C THR A 31 0.71 -9.82 9.16
N PHE A 32 0.67 -8.55 8.78
CA PHE A 32 1.37 -7.43 9.42
C PHE A 32 0.41 -6.43 10.09
N ASP A 33 -0.90 -6.65 9.99
CA ASP A 33 -1.96 -5.74 10.43
C ASP A 33 -1.77 -4.32 9.87
N LEU A 34 -1.37 -4.22 8.60
CA LEU A 34 -1.06 -2.96 7.91
C LEU A 34 -2.23 -1.99 7.95
N ALA A 35 -3.47 -2.49 8.01
CA ALA A 35 -4.66 -1.66 8.11
C ALA A 35 -4.61 -0.68 9.30
N LEU A 36 -4.00 -1.09 10.42
CA LEU A 36 -3.83 -0.25 11.62
C LEU A 36 -2.84 0.89 11.39
N PHE A 37 -1.76 0.64 10.65
CA PHE A 37 -0.73 1.63 10.35
C PHE A 37 -1.14 2.59 9.24
N LEU A 38 -1.82 2.07 8.21
CA LEU A 38 -2.24 2.84 7.04
C LEU A 38 -3.48 3.71 7.29
N ASN A 39 -4.05 3.67 8.51
CA ASN A 39 -5.26 4.40 8.88
C ASN A 39 -6.43 4.15 7.91
N VAL A 40 -6.63 2.88 7.55
CA VAL A 40 -7.74 2.40 6.71
C VAL A 40 -8.66 1.50 7.53
N ASN A 41 -9.69 0.93 6.91
CA ASN A 41 -10.61 0.02 7.60
C ASN A 41 -9.81 -1.18 8.20
N PRO A 42 -9.84 -1.37 9.53
CA PRO A 42 -9.02 -2.37 10.22
C PRO A 42 -9.39 -3.82 9.86
N ASN A 43 -10.55 -4.05 9.25
CA ASN A 43 -10.99 -5.38 8.82
C ASN A 43 -10.43 -5.80 7.45
N LEU A 44 -9.63 -4.95 6.80
CA LEU A 44 -8.98 -5.29 5.54
C LEU A 44 -7.76 -6.16 5.81
N ASN A 45 -7.53 -7.16 4.96
CA ASN A 45 -6.24 -7.83 4.91
C ASN A 45 -5.16 -6.84 4.41
N ASP A 46 -3.90 -7.20 4.57
CA ASP A 46 -2.78 -6.30 4.27
C ASP A 46 -2.72 -5.83 2.81
N GLN A 47 -3.06 -6.70 1.85
CA GLN A 47 -3.05 -6.34 0.44
C GLN A 47 -4.19 -5.37 0.08
N ASP A 48 -5.40 -5.62 0.59
CA ASP A 48 -6.53 -4.73 0.44
C ASP A 48 -6.33 -3.41 1.20
N ALA A 49 -5.62 -3.43 2.33
CA ALA A 49 -5.25 -2.23 3.09
C ALA A 49 -4.28 -1.34 2.30
N VAL A 50 -3.26 -1.94 1.64
CA VAL A 50 -2.36 -1.21 0.72
C VAL A 50 -3.16 -0.61 -0.43
N LEU A 51 -4.07 -1.36 -1.05
CA LEU A 51 -4.91 -0.84 -2.13
C LEU A 51 -5.77 0.35 -1.70
N ALA A 52 -6.41 0.23 -0.53
CA ALA A 52 -7.22 1.29 0.04
C ALA A 52 -6.40 2.55 0.32
N TRP A 53 -5.18 2.38 0.85
CA TRP A 53 -4.25 3.49 1.09
C TRP A 53 -3.81 4.17 -0.21
N VAL A 54 -3.39 3.42 -1.24
CA VAL A 54 -2.98 3.99 -2.54
C VAL A 54 -4.14 4.75 -3.19
N ASN A 55 -5.36 4.20 -3.12
CA ASN A 55 -6.55 4.86 -3.65
C ASN A 55 -6.89 6.17 -2.91
N HIS A 56 -6.62 6.23 -1.60
CA HIS A 56 -6.79 7.46 -0.83
C HIS A 56 -5.68 8.47 -1.15
N PHE A 57 -4.43 8.01 -1.20
CA PHE A 57 -3.25 8.81 -1.54
C PHE A 57 -3.39 9.48 -2.92
N SER A 58 -3.85 8.72 -3.93
CA SER A 58 -4.04 9.23 -5.29
C SER A 58 -5.10 10.35 -5.39
N LYS A 59 -6.10 10.34 -4.49
CA LYS A 59 -7.14 11.39 -4.44
C LYS A 59 -6.68 12.67 -3.75
N ILE A 60 -5.64 12.59 -2.92
CA ILE A 60 -5.12 13.76 -2.18
C ILE A 60 -3.94 14.41 -2.92
N GLN A 61 -2.99 13.62 -3.42
CA GLN A 61 -1.74 14.13 -3.99
C GLN A 61 -1.64 13.98 -5.52
N HIS A 62 -2.67 13.41 -6.18
CA HIS A 62 -2.90 13.27 -7.62
C HIS A 62 -1.78 12.71 -8.52
N ASN A 63 -0.58 12.43 -8.02
CA ASN A 63 0.50 11.91 -8.84
C ASN A 63 1.04 10.56 -8.30
N LEU A 64 0.63 9.47 -8.94
CA LEU A 64 1.21 8.14 -8.71
C LEU A 64 2.41 7.86 -9.64
N ASN A 65 2.75 8.77 -10.57
CA ASN A 65 3.84 8.56 -11.54
C ASN A 65 5.23 8.58 -10.88
N ASP A 66 5.39 9.23 -9.73
CA ASP A 66 6.63 9.14 -8.94
C ASP A 66 6.51 8.05 -7.87
N PHE A 67 6.86 6.83 -8.24
CA PHE A 67 6.84 5.69 -7.32
C PHE A 67 7.74 5.91 -6.08
N ASN A 68 8.85 6.63 -6.20
CA ASN A 68 9.71 6.94 -5.05
C ASN A 68 9.00 7.87 -4.05
N GLN A 69 8.22 8.83 -4.54
CA GLN A 69 7.37 9.65 -3.69
C GLN A 69 6.30 8.82 -2.99
N VAL A 70 5.63 7.92 -3.71
CA VAL A 70 4.64 7.01 -3.13
C VAL A 70 5.28 6.14 -2.05
N ARG A 71 6.41 5.50 -2.35
CA ARG A 71 7.19 4.68 -1.41
C ARG A 71 7.54 5.44 -0.14
N ARG A 72 8.09 6.66 -0.26
CA ARG A 72 8.43 7.49 0.91
C ARG A 72 7.21 7.81 1.77
N HIS A 73 6.06 8.10 1.16
CA HIS A 73 4.82 8.35 1.91
C HIS A 73 4.27 7.08 2.54
N PHE A 74 4.35 5.95 1.85
CA PHE A 74 3.95 4.66 2.38
C PHE A 74 4.75 4.33 3.65
N MET A 75 6.08 4.45 3.60
CA MET A 75 6.97 4.17 4.74
C MET A 75 6.71 5.07 5.95
N LYS A 76 6.22 6.31 5.76
CA LYS A 76 5.90 7.24 6.87
C LYS A 76 4.75 6.75 7.76
N ASN A 77 3.92 5.81 7.30
CA ASN A 77 2.82 5.26 8.10
C ASN A 77 3.32 4.27 9.17
N PHE A 78 4.57 3.83 9.08
CA PHE A 78 5.08 2.74 9.91
C PHE A 78 6.12 3.23 10.94
N PRO A 79 6.21 2.55 12.10
CA PRO A 79 7.30 2.78 13.04
C PRO A 79 8.66 2.51 12.35
N LYS A 80 9.65 3.39 12.57
CA LYS A 80 10.99 3.29 11.95
C LYS A 80 11.67 1.92 12.14
N ILE A 81 11.34 1.21 13.22
CA ILE A 81 11.90 -0.11 13.54
C ILE A 81 11.41 -1.21 12.58
N MET A 82 10.26 -1.05 11.93
CA MET A 82 9.70 -2.06 11.01
C MET A 82 10.51 -2.20 9.70
N PHE A 83 11.26 -1.17 9.33
CA PHE A 83 12.04 -1.14 8.08
C PHE A 83 13.53 -0.84 8.32
N ALA A 84 14.03 -1.12 9.53
CA ALA A 84 15.44 -0.89 9.87
C ALA A 84 16.43 -1.60 8.92
N ASN A 85 15.98 -2.67 8.25
CA ASN A 85 16.77 -3.42 7.25
C ASN A 85 16.53 -2.99 5.78
N LEU A 86 15.68 -1.98 5.54
CA LEU A 86 15.38 -1.42 4.20
C LEU A 86 15.91 0.01 4.03
N SER A 87 16.78 0.45 4.95
CA SER A 87 17.38 1.79 4.93
C SER A 87 18.63 1.78 4.04
N GLU A 88 18.59 2.62 3.00
CA GLU A 88 19.63 3.00 2.01
C GLU A 88 20.81 2.05 1.74
#